data_AF-A0A0F7ZL49-F1
#
_entry.id   AF-A0A0F7ZL49-F1
#
_cell.length_a   1.000
_cell.length_b   1.000
_cell.length_c   1.000
_cell.angle_alpha   90.00
_cell.angle_beta   90.00
_cell.angle_gamma   90.00
#
_symmetry.space_group_name_H-M   'P 1'
#
loop_
_entity.id
_entity.type
_entity.pdbx_description
1 polymer ?
#
loop_
_entity_poly.entity_id
_entity_poly.type
_entity_poly.pdbx_seq_one_letter_code
_entity_poly.pdbx_strand_id
1 'polypeptide(L)'
;MHTFQAFVIASVGGRHRCLAAISAEEDNEYESEPSLGRLRQAIRIFSEAQNRAPILHEIHLASRYDFSDKKELCPCPFIATCLNVACSYDLTECITKSPADTLRAGLPYKKARYNESMVIDISDLDCIKYCFLWFQIWPEGEWVRNGHEAPSSDLPRPRGPQTSLRDQSARVMVKSLLEQREIEPDLLSNVRGMTGSEKMLERILLENAMSVDGSPASIELLDFVDAHRPHVDWSRYPNLTVDTAIAILKRPSFSQTTTVSLHLNALAAPEKLAELSDGIGELRNLVVLSKPGHEDDMESADDLVHSACANAGRGLAKGALYLSSPFACGLEDWIWLEHETTPPSSQAFPVAQFLLVHQGQFLYGRPRFEYFFLGDAVCGPIKAVNGLFRYLRGMCCHHGHDGSTGLAVAYGFACASSTLGNPDQTSIGPLPSETYLIAKRQYLYEPSRLYSKMRDLTPGTWTMLIAKKIVPKERPEGCHEYAYHVHLKCAMVRSKTTMKADSSDPTWRPFTSSDVEVVGLDRFLELTVPQLAAQELREAVEELEESVKRNPPHPLATVSFHLLGPDEACNLLNQFSSRVPKTGRAANKAISGEDGAQSKLS
;
A
#
# COMPACT_ATOMS: atom_id res chain seq x y z
N MET A 1 -5.34 3.46 30.05
CA MET A 1 -5.32 3.11 28.61
C MET A 1 -6.53 3.73 27.94
N HIS A 2 -6.28 4.79 27.19
CA HIS A 2 -7.29 5.37 26.29
C HIS A 2 -7.33 4.53 25.02
N THR A 3 -8.52 4.27 24.52
CA THR A 3 -8.68 3.58 23.24
C THR A 3 -9.28 4.55 22.25
N PHE A 4 -8.56 4.78 21.15
CA PHE A 4 -9.00 5.59 20.04
C PHE A 4 -9.61 4.69 18.97
N GLN A 5 -10.76 5.08 18.43
CA GLN A 5 -11.37 4.38 17.30
C GLN A 5 -11.55 5.32 16.12
N ALA A 6 -11.21 4.86 14.93
CA ALA A 6 -11.48 5.59 13.69
C ALA A 6 -12.32 4.74 12.75
N PHE A 7 -13.31 5.38 12.14
CA PHE A 7 -14.24 4.78 11.19
C PHE A 7 -14.18 5.54 9.88
N VAL A 8 -14.19 4.82 8.76
CA VAL A 8 -14.36 5.39 7.43
C VAL A 8 -15.68 4.92 6.86
N ILE A 9 -16.50 5.86 6.42
CA ILE A 9 -17.82 5.62 5.85
C ILE A 9 -17.92 6.18 4.43
N ALA A 10 -18.80 5.61 3.62
CA ALA A 10 -19.18 6.19 2.33
C ALA A 10 -20.64 5.88 1.99
N SER A 11 -21.24 6.69 1.14
CA SER A 11 -22.57 6.49 0.54
C SER A 11 -22.49 5.45 -0.56
N VAL A 12 -22.96 4.25 -0.24
CA VAL A 12 -22.90 3.06 -1.09
C VAL A 12 -24.31 2.54 -1.30
N GLY A 13 -24.79 2.55 -2.54
CA GLY A 13 -26.17 2.16 -2.87
C GLY A 13 -27.23 3.05 -2.20
N GLY A 14 -26.93 4.34 -2.00
CA GLY A 14 -27.83 5.32 -1.38
C GLY A 14 -27.91 5.24 0.16
N ARG A 15 -27.03 4.48 0.81
CA ARG A 15 -26.92 4.39 2.28
C ARG A 15 -25.48 4.58 2.70
N HIS A 16 -25.26 5.26 3.83
CA HIS A 16 -23.92 5.32 4.42
C HIS A 16 -23.57 3.95 5.02
N ARG A 17 -22.40 3.43 4.65
CA ARG A 17 -21.86 2.16 5.15
C ARG A 17 -20.48 2.39 5.73
N CYS A 18 -20.15 1.66 6.80
CA CYS A 18 -18.79 1.59 7.33
C CYS A 18 -17.96 0.69 6.42
N LEU A 19 -16.92 1.26 5.82
CA LEU A 19 -16.02 0.57 4.90
C LEU A 19 -14.79 0.02 5.61
N ALA A 20 -14.28 0.76 6.59
CA ALA A 20 -13.14 0.34 7.40
C ALA A 20 -13.26 0.93 8.81
N ALA A 21 -12.71 0.21 9.79
CA ALA A 21 -12.58 0.71 11.14
C ALA A 21 -11.32 0.15 11.79
N ILE A 22 -10.68 0.95 12.62
CA ILE A 22 -9.51 0.55 13.41
C ILE A 22 -9.66 0.97 14.86
N SER A 23 -8.94 0.28 15.75
CA SER A 23 -8.81 0.60 17.16
C SER A 23 -7.33 0.69 17.50
N ALA A 24 -6.91 1.79 18.12
CA ALA A 24 -5.56 1.95 18.63
C ALA A 24 -5.59 2.10 20.15
N GLU A 25 -4.68 1.42 20.84
CA GLU A 25 -4.45 1.63 22.26
C GLU A 25 -3.41 2.74 22.46
N GLU A 26 -3.72 3.71 23.31
CA GLU A 26 -2.82 4.79 23.68
C GLU A 26 -2.24 4.54 25.07
N ASP A 27 -0.90 4.54 25.11
CA ASP A 27 -0.13 4.34 26.34
C ASP A 27 -0.07 5.61 27.22
N ASN A 28 -0.43 6.79 26.70
CA ASN A 28 -0.31 8.06 27.42
C ASN A 28 -1.66 8.77 27.64
N GLU A 29 -2.03 8.97 28.91
CA GLU A 29 -3.27 9.67 29.34
C GLU A 29 -3.17 11.22 29.27
N TYR A 30 -2.06 11.77 28.79
CA TYR A 30 -1.73 13.21 28.95
C TYR A 30 -1.62 14.03 27.66
N GLU A 31 -1.70 13.43 26.48
CA GLU A 31 -1.74 14.19 25.22
C GLU A 31 -3.19 14.27 24.73
N SER A 32 -3.80 15.45 24.82
CA SER A 32 -5.18 15.71 24.39
C SER A 32 -5.30 16.17 22.92
N GLU A 33 -4.18 16.21 22.18
CA GLU A 33 -4.12 16.54 20.74
C GLU A 33 -3.93 15.37 19.72
N PRO A 34 -3.74 14.08 20.08
CA PRO A 34 -3.36 13.05 19.11
C PRO A 34 -4.45 12.76 18.07
N SER A 35 -5.73 12.89 18.44
CA SER A 35 -6.87 12.63 17.55
C SER A 35 -6.96 13.62 16.37
N LEU A 36 -6.61 14.89 16.57
CA LEU A 36 -6.62 15.90 15.49
C LEU A 36 -5.46 15.69 14.51
N GLY A 37 -4.28 15.31 15.02
CA GLY A 37 -3.13 14.94 14.19
C GLY A 37 -3.44 13.76 13.28
N ARG A 38 -4.00 12.68 13.84
CA ARG A 38 -4.46 11.50 13.07
C ARG A 38 -5.53 11.85 12.04
N LEU A 39 -6.51 12.70 12.40
CA LEU A 39 -7.51 13.17 11.45
C LEU A 39 -6.89 13.92 10.27
N ARG A 40 -6.02 14.90 10.53
CA ARG A 40 -5.35 15.68 9.48
C ARG A 40 -4.57 14.76 8.54
N GLN A 41 -3.92 13.76 9.10
CA GLN A 41 -3.17 12.78 8.35
C GLN A 41 -4.07 11.86 7.50
N ALA A 42 -5.19 11.41 8.06
CA ALA A 42 -6.18 10.62 7.33
C ALA A 42 -6.77 11.43 6.17
N ILE A 43 -7.20 12.67 6.42
CA ILE A 43 -7.70 13.58 5.37
C ILE A 43 -6.64 13.76 4.28
N ARG A 44 -5.37 13.99 4.65
CA ARG A 44 -4.27 14.09 3.70
C ARG A 44 -4.20 12.84 2.83
N ILE A 45 -4.09 11.65 3.43
CA ILE A 45 -3.99 10.36 2.71
C ILE A 45 -5.19 10.16 1.76
N PHE A 46 -6.41 10.37 2.22
CA PHE A 46 -7.62 10.19 1.40
C PHE A 46 -7.77 11.25 0.30
N SER A 47 -7.13 12.43 0.45
CA SER A 47 -7.14 13.50 -0.55
C SER A 47 -6.05 13.33 -1.62
N GLU A 48 -5.02 12.52 -1.37
CA GLU A 48 -3.91 12.32 -2.31
C GLU A 48 -4.38 11.70 -3.62
N ALA A 49 -3.97 12.30 -4.75
CA ALA A 49 -4.39 11.87 -6.08
C ALA A 49 -4.03 10.40 -6.38
N GLN A 50 -2.88 9.93 -5.86
CA GLN A 50 -2.40 8.56 -6.07
C GLN A 50 -3.28 7.51 -5.37
N ASN A 51 -4.04 7.89 -4.34
CA ASN A 51 -4.91 6.97 -3.59
C ASN A 51 -6.36 6.97 -4.13
N ARG A 52 -6.75 7.93 -4.96
CA ARG A 52 -8.14 8.08 -5.42
C ARG A 52 -8.66 6.88 -6.19
N ALA A 53 -7.88 6.38 -7.15
CA ALA A 53 -8.29 5.26 -8.00
C ALA A 53 -8.61 3.99 -7.20
N PRO A 54 -7.74 3.49 -6.31
CA PRO A 54 -8.06 2.33 -5.47
C PRO A 54 -9.20 2.61 -4.47
N ILE A 55 -9.31 3.81 -3.90
CA ILE A 55 -10.44 4.16 -3.01
C ILE A 55 -11.78 4.06 -3.76
N LEU A 56 -11.88 4.68 -4.94
CA LEU A 56 -13.10 4.64 -5.75
C LEU A 56 -13.45 3.22 -6.17
N HIS A 57 -12.45 2.41 -6.50
CA HIS A 57 -12.62 1.00 -6.82
C HIS A 57 -13.23 0.24 -5.62
N GLU A 58 -12.69 0.39 -4.40
CA GLU A 58 -13.27 -0.28 -3.22
C GLU A 58 -14.67 0.24 -2.85
N ILE A 59 -14.93 1.56 -2.97
CA ILE A 59 -16.28 2.11 -2.78
C ILE A 59 -17.28 1.48 -3.76
N HIS A 60 -16.85 1.29 -5.01
CA HIS A 60 -17.68 0.64 -6.03
C HIS A 60 -17.90 -0.85 -5.70
N LEU A 61 -16.86 -1.59 -5.32
CA LEU A 61 -16.98 -2.99 -4.91
C LEU A 61 -17.88 -3.15 -3.68
N ALA A 62 -17.80 -2.23 -2.73
CA ALA A 62 -18.65 -2.20 -1.53
C ALA A 62 -20.15 -2.19 -1.86
N SER A 63 -20.57 -1.67 -3.02
CA SER A 63 -21.98 -1.71 -3.45
C SER A 63 -22.52 -3.12 -3.64
N ARG A 64 -21.63 -4.10 -3.81
CA ARG A 64 -21.94 -5.51 -4.05
C ARG A 64 -21.81 -6.36 -2.78
N TYR A 65 -21.33 -5.81 -1.66
CA TYR A 65 -21.11 -6.56 -0.44
C TYR A 65 -22.35 -6.59 0.46
N ASP A 66 -22.56 -7.74 1.08
CA ASP A 66 -23.53 -7.89 2.16
C ASP A 66 -22.84 -7.71 3.52
N PHE A 67 -22.77 -6.45 3.96
CA PHE A 67 -22.21 -6.06 5.27
C PHE A 67 -22.94 -6.65 6.49
N SER A 68 -24.01 -7.43 6.29
CA SER A 68 -24.69 -8.12 7.39
C SER A 68 -23.95 -9.40 7.82
N ASP A 69 -23.06 -9.94 6.99
CA ASP A 69 -22.26 -11.10 7.35
C ASP A 69 -21.11 -10.72 8.31
N LYS A 70 -21.31 -11.02 9.59
CA LYS A 70 -20.35 -10.74 10.67
C LYS A 70 -19.07 -11.58 10.60
N LYS A 71 -18.98 -12.50 9.64
CA LYS A 71 -17.77 -13.31 9.42
C LYS A 71 -16.83 -12.70 8.39
N GLU A 72 -17.28 -11.73 7.60
CA GLU A 72 -16.45 -11.16 6.54
C GLU A 72 -15.25 -10.41 7.10
N LEU A 73 -14.09 -10.79 6.56
CA LEU A 73 -12.79 -10.14 6.68
C LEU A 73 -12.87 -8.71 6.12
N CYS A 74 -11.87 -7.87 6.39
CA CYS A 74 -11.93 -6.43 6.11
C CYS A 74 -12.40 -6.15 4.66
N PRO A 75 -13.62 -5.64 4.41
CA PRO A 75 -14.21 -5.62 3.07
C PRO A 75 -13.49 -4.66 2.13
N CYS A 76 -12.82 -3.65 2.68
CA CYS A 76 -12.11 -2.61 1.95
C CYS A 76 -10.67 -2.51 2.48
N PRO A 77 -9.80 -3.50 2.17
CA PRO A 77 -8.47 -3.60 2.75
C PRO A 77 -7.54 -2.43 2.38
N PHE A 78 -7.69 -1.82 1.20
CA PHE A 78 -6.93 -0.62 0.84
C PHE A 78 -7.34 0.58 1.72
N ILE A 79 -8.65 0.85 1.85
CA ILE A 79 -9.18 1.93 2.70
C ILE A 79 -8.79 1.69 4.16
N ALA A 80 -8.82 0.45 4.63
CA ALA A 80 -8.37 0.10 5.97
C ALA A 80 -6.87 0.29 6.16
N THR A 81 -6.05 0.00 5.16
CA THR A 81 -4.60 0.27 5.19
C THR A 81 -4.33 1.78 5.24
N CYS A 82 -5.06 2.59 4.46
CA CYS A 82 -5.00 4.05 4.53
C CYS A 82 -5.27 4.55 5.96
N LEU A 83 -6.31 4.01 6.59
CA LEU A 83 -6.71 4.36 7.94
C LEU A 83 -5.68 3.91 8.99
N ASN A 84 -5.14 2.70 8.84
CA ASN A 84 -4.11 2.13 9.71
C ASN A 84 -2.84 3.01 9.68
N VAL A 85 -2.32 3.32 8.49
CA VAL A 85 -1.17 4.22 8.30
C VAL A 85 -1.44 5.60 8.90
N ALA A 86 -2.64 6.17 8.70
CA ALA A 86 -3.01 7.48 9.23
C ALA A 86 -2.97 7.54 10.77
N CYS A 87 -3.22 6.42 11.45
CA CYS A 87 -3.37 6.39 12.90
C CYS A 87 -2.13 5.86 13.63
N SER A 88 -1.32 5.06 12.95
CA SER A 88 -0.17 4.35 13.53
C SER A 88 1.19 4.83 13.03
N TYR A 89 1.23 5.78 12.11
CA TYR A 89 2.46 6.39 11.63
C TYR A 89 2.30 7.90 11.61
N ASP A 90 3.35 8.69 11.81
CA ASP A 90 3.34 10.13 11.59
C ASP A 90 4.02 10.45 10.27
N LEU A 91 3.28 10.92 9.26
CA LEU A 91 3.86 11.22 7.95
C LEU A 91 4.82 12.41 7.96
N THR A 92 4.75 13.29 8.96
CA THR A 92 5.58 14.51 9.03
C THR A 92 6.91 14.20 9.70
N GLU A 93 6.86 13.49 10.82
CA GLU A 93 8.05 13.12 11.59
C GLU A 93 8.65 11.78 11.15
N CYS A 94 7.91 11.00 10.37
CA CYS A 94 8.24 9.65 9.96
C CYS A 94 8.40 8.67 11.13
N ILE A 95 7.65 8.90 12.21
CA ILE A 95 7.73 8.13 13.47
C ILE A 95 6.53 7.19 13.60
N THR A 96 6.79 5.96 14.04
CA THR A 96 5.73 4.99 14.36
C THR A 96 5.07 5.31 15.69
N LYS A 97 3.74 5.24 15.72
CA LYS A 97 2.89 5.27 16.92
C LYS A 97 2.47 3.83 17.27
N SER A 98 1.57 3.65 18.24
CA SER A 98 1.00 2.34 18.54
C SER A 98 0.32 1.73 17.29
N PRO A 99 0.62 0.46 16.93
CA PRO A 99 -0.05 -0.21 15.82
C PRO A 99 -1.55 -0.34 16.11
N ALA A 100 -2.38 -0.03 15.11
CA ALA A 100 -3.82 -0.12 15.23
C ALA A 100 -4.30 -1.52 14.80
N ASP A 101 -5.29 -2.04 15.51
CA ASP A 101 -5.98 -3.25 15.14
C ASP A 101 -7.16 -2.95 14.23
N THR A 102 -7.22 -3.66 13.10
CA THR A 102 -8.37 -3.61 12.19
C THR A 102 -9.59 -4.23 12.84
N LEU A 103 -10.69 -3.49 12.88
CA LEU A 103 -11.97 -3.99 13.34
C LEU A 103 -12.70 -4.67 12.18
N ARG A 104 -13.16 -5.91 12.38
CA ARG A 104 -14.00 -6.62 11.40
C ARG A 104 -15.31 -5.87 11.12
N ALA A 105 -15.80 -6.00 9.89
CA ALA A 105 -17.05 -5.40 9.48
C ALA A 105 -18.22 -5.87 10.38
N GLY A 106 -19.10 -4.94 10.72
CA GLY A 106 -20.28 -5.25 11.56
C GLY A 106 -19.96 -5.59 13.03
N LEU A 107 -18.71 -5.48 13.48
CA LEU A 107 -18.42 -5.58 14.91
C LEU A 107 -19.08 -4.43 15.66
N PRO A 108 -19.79 -4.71 16.77
CA PRO A 108 -20.31 -3.66 17.62
C PRO A 108 -19.15 -2.84 18.19
N TYR A 109 -19.37 -1.54 18.29
CA TYR A 109 -18.52 -0.60 19.01
C TYR A 109 -17.97 -1.23 20.30
N LYS A 110 -16.65 -1.42 20.40
CA LYS A 110 -16.04 -1.89 21.65
C LYS A 110 -16.20 -0.77 22.68
N LYS A 111 -17.13 -0.95 23.63
CA LYS A 111 -17.28 -0.09 24.80
C LYS A 111 -15.95 -0.08 25.56
N ALA A 112 -15.21 1.01 25.47
CA ALA A 112 -14.16 1.32 26.43
C ALA A 112 -14.51 2.64 27.15
N ARG A 113 -14.05 2.77 28.39
CA ARG A 113 -14.55 3.75 29.36
C ARG A 113 -14.25 5.21 28.99
N TYR A 114 -13.33 5.44 28.04
CA TYR A 114 -12.88 6.76 27.57
C TYR A 114 -12.47 6.68 26.10
N ASN A 115 -13.46 6.74 25.20
CA ASN A 115 -13.21 6.61 23.78
C ASN A 115 -13.44 7.96 23.09
N GLU A 116 -12.36 8.51 22.55
CA GLU A 116 -12.50 9.43 21.42
C GLU A 116 -12.71 8.57 20.18
N SER A 117 -13.75 8.88 19.41
CA SER A 117 -13.94 8.25 18.11
C SER A 117 -14.02 9.27 17.00
N MET A 118 -13.46 8.93 15.87
CA MET A 118 -13.47 9.75 14.67
C MET A 118 -14.23 9.02 13.57
N VAL A 119 -15.09 9.73 12.85
CA VAL A 119 -15.75 9.22 11.66
C VAL A 119 -15.34 10.10 10.48
N ILE A 120 -14.85 9.49 9.41
CA ILE A 120 -14.45 10.13 8.15
C ILE A 120 -15.41 9.66 7.06
N ASP A 121 -16.08 10.59 6.39
CA ASP A 121 -16.96 10.33 5.26
C ASP A 121 -16.22 10.64 3.95
N ILE A 122 -15.97 9.58 3.18
CA ILE A 122 -15.27 9.62 1.89
C ILE A 122 -16.23 9.42 0.70
N SER A 123 -17.53 9.67 0.89
CA SER A 123 -18.52 9.64 -0.20
C SER A 123 -18.16 10.57 -1.36
N ASP A 124 -17.46 11.66 -1.05
CA ASP A 124 -16.94 12.64 -2.00
C ASP A 124 -15.48 12.94 -1.64
N LEU A 125 -14.54 12.46 -2.46
CA LEU A 125 -13.10 12.66 -2.25
C LEU A 125 -12.65 14.11 -2.49
N ASP A 126 -13.48 14.93 -3.13
CA ASP A 126 -13.24 16.38 -3.25
C ASP A 126 -13.77 17.16 -2.02
N CYS A 127 -14.64 16.53 -1.22
CA CYS A 127 -15.28 17.13 -0.06
C CYS A 127 -15.41 16.14 1.09
N ILE A 128 -14.25 15.68 1.60
CA ILE A 128 -14.18 14.76 2.73
C ILE A 128 -14.75 15.44 3.97
N LYS A 129 -15.73 14.79 4.61
CA LYS A 129 -16.34 15.27 5.86
C LYS A 129 -15.85 14.42 7.03
N TYR A 130 -15.91 14.98 8.23
CA TYR A 130 -15.53 14.24 9.43
C TYR A 130 -16.31 14.73 10.64
N CYS A 131 -16.37 13.90 11.68
CA CYS A 131 -16.82 14.30 13.00
C CYS A 131 -16.06 13.55 14.11
N PHE A 132 -15.99 14.17 15.28
CA PHE A 132 -15.53 13.54 16.51
C PHE A 132 -16.74 13.18 17.37
N LEU A 133 -16.67 12.00 17.98
CA LEU A 133 -17.64 11.51 18.94
C LEU A 133 -16.94 11.46 20.31
N TRP A 134 -17.37 12.34 21.22
CA TRP A 134 -16.93 12.31 22.62
C TRP A 134 -18.01 11.67 23.48
N PHE A 135 -17.71 10.49 24.00
CA PHE A 135 -18.64 9.74 24.85
C PHE A 135 -18.32 10.00 26.34
N GLN A 136 -18.78 11.13 26.89
CA GLN A 136 -18.88 11.22 28.36
C GLN A 136 -20.16 10.57 28.90
N ILE A 137 -21.25 10.53 28.10
CA ILE A 137 -22.54 9.98 28.53
C ILE A 137 -23.32 9.52 27.29
N TRP A 138 -23.12 8.29 26.83
CA TRP A 138 -24.11 7.65 25.93
C TRP A 138 -25.08 6.86 26.80
N PRO A 139 -26.39 7.10 26.74
CA PRO A 139 -27.34 6.35 27.55
C PRO A 139 -27.26 4.88 27.15
N GLU A 140 -27.17 4.00 28.16
CA GLU A 140 -27.36 2.57 27.97
C GLU A 140 -28.78 2.34 27.47
N GLY A 141 -28.96 2.25 26.16
CA GLY A 141 -30.28 2.13 25.56
C GLY A 141 -30.22 1.41 24.21
N GLU A 142 -30.53 0.11 24.24
CA GLU A 142 -31.30 -0.67 23.27
C GLU A 142 -31.32 -0.27 21.76
N TRP A 143 -30.21 0.12 21.14
CA TRP A 143 -30.17 0.15 19.66
C TRP A 143 -30.17 -1.25 19.02
N VAL A 144 -30.02 -2.31 19.83
CA VAL A 144 -30.13 -3.72 19.38
C VAL A 144 -31.57 -4.25 19.46
N ARG A 145 -32.48 -3.57 20.16
CA ARG A 145 -33.87 -4.04 20.34
C ARG A 145 -34.91 -3.29 19.54
N ASN A 146 -34.58 -2.10 19.05
CA ASN A 146 -35.42 -1.38 18.12
C ASN A 146 -34.91 -1.57 16.69
N GLY A 147 -34.89 -2.84 16.26
CA GLY A 147 -35.38 -3.18 14.93
C GLY A 147 -36.89 -2.94 14.83
N HIS A 148 -37.37 -1.80 15.34
CA HIS A 148 -38.59 -1.24 14.85
C HIS A 148 -38.29 -0.95 13.40
N GLU A 149 -38.90 -1.79 12.54
CA GLU A 149 -39.39 -1.35 11.24
C GLU A 149 -39.53 0.16 11.31
N ALA A 150 -38.64 0.88 10.64
CA ALA A 150 -38.89 2.29 10.36
C ALA A 150 -40.35 2.32 9.92
N PRO A 151 -41.24 3.10 10.58
CA PRO A 151 -42.65 3.08 10.24
C PRO A 151 -42.69 3.20 8.75
N SER A 152 -43.34 2.25 8.07
CA SER A 152 -43.42 2.21 6.61
C SER A 152 -43.86 3.61 6.20
N SER A 153 -42.88 4.43 5.84
CA SER A 153 -43.16 5.80 5.55
C SER A 153 -43.74 5.69 4.17
N ASP A 154 -45.07 5.60 4.12
CA ASP A 154 -45.90 6.03 3.00
C ASP A 154 -45.72 7.55 2.80
N LEU A 155 -44.47 8.03 2.92
CA LEU A 155 -44.00 9.13 2.12
C LEU A 155 -44.30 8.70 0.69
N PRO A 156 -45.02 9.54 -0.08
CA PRO A 156 -45.16 9.30 -1.50
C PRO A 156 -43.77 9.00 -2.01
N ARG A 157 -43.55 7.80 -2.57
CA ARG A 157 -42.37 7.56 -3.40
C ARG A 157 -42.29 8.80 -4.27
N PRO A 158 -41.21 9.60 -4.21
CA PRO A 158 -41.06 10.66 -5.19
C PRO A 158 -41.24 9.93 -6.51
N ARG A 159 -42.26 10.32 -7.29
CA ARG A 159 -42.42 9.79 -8.65
C ARG A 159 -41.02 9.93 -9.22
N GLY A 160 -40.34 8.80 -9.46
CA GLY A 160 -38.97 8.83 -9.94
C GLY A 160 -38.93 9.83 -11.08
N PRO A 161 -37.93 10.74 -11.13
CA PRO A 161 -37.91 11.80 -12.12
C PRO A 161 -38.25 11.15 -13.46
N GLN A 162 -39.33 11.57 -14.11
CA GLN A 162 -39.74 10.97 -15.37
C GLN A 162 -38.51 11.05 -16.27
N THR A 163 -37.90 9.90 -16.57
CA THR A 163 -36.71 9.85 -17.40
C THR A 163 -37.08 10.52 -18.70
N SER A 164 -36.37 11.60 -19.02
CA SER A 164 -36.69 12.40 -20.21
C SER A 164 -36.80 11.50 -21.44
N LEU A 165 -37.61 11.86 -22.44
CA LEU A 165 -37.67 11.11 -23.70
C LEU A 165 -36.27 10.93 -24.32
N ARG A 166 -35.39 11.91 -24.08
CA ARG A 166 -33.96 11.84 -24.37
C ARG A 166 -33.27 10.66 -23.68
N ASP A 167 -33.42 10.51 -22.36
CA ASP A 167 -32.88 9.39 -21.58
C ASP A 167 -33.42 8.04 -22.05
N GLN A 168 -34.72 7.97 -22.34
CA GLN A 168 -35.34 6.74 -22.82
C GLN A 168 -34.82 6.35 -24.22
N SER A 169 -34.68 7.32 -25.12
CA SER A 169 -34.18 7.08 -26.49
C SER A 169 -32.73 6.61 -26.47
N ALA A 170 -31.87 7.25 -25.67
CA ALA A 170 -30.48 6.83 -25.55
C ALA A 170 -30.34 5.45 -24.88
N ARG A 171 -31.19 5.10 -23.90
CA ARG A 171 -31.20 3.76 -23.29
C ARG A 171 -31.48 2.68 -24.33
N VAL A 172 -32.52 2.88 -25.15
CA VAL A 172 -32.88 1.94 -26.22
C VAL A 172 -31.76 1.84 -27.26
N MET A 173 -31.18 2.97 -27.66
CA MET A 173 -30.07 3.01 -28.63
C MET A 173 -28.83 2.27 -28.11
N VAL A 174 -28.37 2.57 -26.90
CA VAL A 174 -27.17 1.94 -26.31
C VAL A 174 -27.38 0.44 -26.13
N LYS A 175 -28.55 0.03 -25.63
CA LYS A 175 -28.86 -1.40 -25.49
C LYS A 175 -28.83 -2.11 -26.86
N SER A 176 -29.43 -1.50 -27.88
CA SER A 176 -29.39 -2.02 -29.24
C SER A 176 -27.96 -2.11 -29.79
N LEU A 177 -27.12 -1.11 -29.54
CA LEU A 177 -25.72 -1.10 -29.99
C LEU A 177 -24.88 -2.20 -29.32
N LEU A 178 -25.07 -2.42 -28.02
CA LEU A 178 -24.39 -3.49 -27.28
C LEU A 178 -24.81 -4.89 -27.75
N GLU A 179 -26.03 -5.05 -28.26
CA GLU A 179 -26.54 -6.31 -28.81
C GLU A 179 -26.17 -6.53 -30.30
N GLN A 180 -25.78 -5.47 -31.01
CA GLN A 180 -25.45 -5.51 -32.44
C GLN A 180 -23.98 -5.90 -32.69
N ARG A 181 -23.74 -6.60 -33.80
CA ARG A 181 -22.38 -6.99 -34.24
C ARG A 181 -21.70 -5.95 -35.13
N GLU A 182 -22.46 -5.03 -35.72
CA GLU A 182 -21.97 -3.98 -36.60
C GLU A 182 -22.44 -2.62 -36.08
N ILE A 183 -21.58 -1.59 -36.16
CA ILE A 183 -21.90 -0.23 -35.74
C ILE A 183 -22.06 0.64 -36.98
N GLU A 184 -23.16 1.39 -37.07
CA GLU A 184 -23.24 2.53 -37.99
C GLU A 184 -22.49 3.73 -37.37
N PRO A 185 -21.41 4.24 -38.01
CA PRO A 185 -20.57 5.31 -37.44
C PRO A 185 -21.32 6.59 -37.07
N ASP A 186 -22.43 6.87 -37.75
CA ASP A 186 -23.22 8.09 -37.60
C ASP A 186 -24.18 8.08 -36.40
N LEU A 187 -24.40 6.94 -35.74
CA LEU A 187 -25.32 6.85 -34.59
C LEU A 187 -24.79 7.59 -33.35
N LEU A 188 -23.48 7.55 -33.12
CA LEU A 188 -22.86 8.16 -31.94
C LEU A 188 -22.53 9.64 -32.12
N SER A 189 -22.40 10.12 -33.36
CA SER A 189 -22.06 11.52 -33.66
C SER A 189 -23.16 12.48 -33.19
N ASN A 190 -24.43 12.10 -33.37
CA ASN A 190 -25.59 12.88 -32.92
C ASN A 190 -25.65 13.00 -31.39
N VAL A 191 -25.20 11.96 -30.67
CA VAL A 191 -25.16 11.96 -29.19
C VAL A 191 -23.96 12.76 -28.65
N ARG A 192 -22.82 12.76 -29.37
CA ARG A 192 -21.62 13.57 -29.02
C ARG A 192 -21.95 15.07 -28.94
N GLY A 193 -22.82 15.56 -29.82
CA GLY A 193 -23.20 16.98 -29.85
C GLY A 193 -24.08 17.47 -28.70
N MET A 194 -24.55 16.60 -27.81
CA MET A 194 -25.52 16.97 -26.78
C MET A 194 -24.85 17.36 -25.44
N THR A 195 -25.30 18.46 -24.81
CA THR A 195 -24.80 18.85 -23.49
C THR A 195 -25.08 17.75 -22.44
N GLY A 196 -24.05 17.35 -21.68
CA GLY A 196 -24.14 16.34 -20.63
C GLY A 196 -24.32 14.90 -21.12
N SER A 197 -24.06 14.65 -22.42
CA SER A 197 -24.14 13.31 -23.03
C SER A 197 -23.24 12.28 -22.36
N GLU A 198 -22.04 12.66 -21.93
CA GLU A 198 -21.08 11.76 -21.27
C GLU A 198 -21.66 11.17 -19.97
N LYS A 199 -22.09 12.00 -19.02
CA LYS A 199 -22.70 11.53 -17.75
C LYS A 199 -23.96 10.72 -17.97
N MET A 200 -24.75 11.11 -18.99
CA MET A 200 -25.94 10.39 -19.37
C MET A 200 -25.59 8.99 -19.90
N LEU A 201 -24.60 8.89 -20.78
CA LEU A 201 -24.15 7.66 -21.40
C LEU A 201 -23.46 6.74 -20.37
N GLU A 202 -22.61 7.30 -19.52
CA GLU A 202 -21.98 6.61 -18.39
C GLU A 202 -23.03 5.90 -17.53
N ARG A 203 -24.07 6.62 -17.12
CA ARG A 203 -25.19 6.04 -16.35
C ARG A 203 -25.87 4.89 -17.10
N ILE A 204 -26.09 5.02 -18.41
CA ILE A 204 -26.73 3.98 -19.22
C ILE A 204 -25.83 2.76 -19.38
N LEU A 205 -24.52 2.96 -19.57
CA LEU A 205 -23.54 1.87 -19.61
C LEU A 205 -23.49 1.12 -18.27
N LEU A 206 -23.56 1.83 -17.14
CA LEU A 206 -23.61 1.20 -15.81
C LEU A 206 -24.88 0.38 -15.60
N GLU A 207 -26.03 0.81 -16.13
CA GLU A 207 -27.27 0.02 -16.11
C GLU A 207 -27.17 -1.26 -16.95
N ASN A 208 -26.29 -1.29 -17.95
CA ASN A 208 -26.04 -2.43 -18.83
C ASN A 208 -24.64 -3.03 -18.60
N ALA A 209 -24.06 -2.89 -17.40
CA ALA A 209 -22.66 -3.18 -17.12
C ALA A 209 -22.18 -4.59 -17.53
N MET A 210 -23.06 -5.58 -17.48
CA MET A 210 -22.76 -6.97 -17.87
C MET A 210 -22.66 -7.15 -19.40
N SER A 211 -23.16 -6.20 -20.18
CA SER A 211 -23.18 -6.25 -21.65
C SER A 211 -22.13 -5.37 -22.30
N VAL A 212 -21.26 -4.72 -21.51
CA VAL A 212 -20.25 -3.74 -21.98
C VAL A 212 -19.02 -4.43 -22.62
N ASP A 213 -19.10 -5.72 -22.96
CA ASP A 213 -18.09 -6.43 -23.76
C ASP A 213 -18.73 -7.38 -24.77
N GLY A 214 -18.00 -7.71 -25.84
CA GLY A 214 -18.45 -8.63 -26.89
C GLY A 214 -19.12 -8.00 -28.11
N SER A 215 -19.22 -6.67 -28.16
CA SER A 215 -19.61 -5.91 -29.36
C SER A 215 -18.52 -4.90 -29.71
N PRO A 216 -18.23 -4.65 -31.00
CA PRO A 216 -17.39 -3.53 -31.42
C PRO A 216 -17.89 -2.19 -30.86
N ALA A 217 -19.21 -2.06 -30.62
CA ALA A 217 -19.83 -0.85 -30.10
C ALA A 217 -19.30 -0.45 -28.71
N SER A 218 -18.90 -1.43 -27.90
CA SER A 218 -18.34 -1.19 -26.57
C SER A 218 -17.10 -0.30 -26.64
N ILE A 219 -16.25 -0.47 -27.65
CA ILE A 219 -15.03 0.33 -27.83
C ILE A 219 -15.39 1.80 -28.06
N GLU A 220 -16.33 2.09 -28.97
CA GLU A 220 -16.74 3.47 -29.27
C GLU A 220 -17.52 4.12 -28.10
N LEU A 221 -18.29 3.34 -27.37
CA LEU A 221 -19.06 3.82 -26.20
C LEU A 221 -18.15 4.15 -25.02
N LEU A 222 -17.14 3.31 -24.74
CA LEU A 222 -16.14 3.57 -23.70
C LEU A 222 -15.21 4.72 -24.10
N ASP A 223 -14.80 4.79 -25.38
CA ASP A 223 -14.07 5.95 -25.93
C ASP A 223 -14.85 7.25 -25.73
N PHE A 224 -16.18 7.24 -25.93
CA PHE A 224 -17.00 8.42 -25.69
C PHE A 224 -16.95 8.89 -24.23
N VAL A 225 -17.08 7.97 -23.27
CA VAL A 225 -17.27 8.31 -21.86
C VAL A 225 -15.96 8.59 -21.14
N ASP A 226 -14.91 7.82 -21.45
CA ASP A 226 -13.68 7.78 -20.67
C ASP A 226 -12.46 8.40 -21.38
N ALA A 227 -12.58 8.85 -22.63
CA ALA A 227 -11.48 9.50 -23.34
C ALA A 227 -10.90 10.69 -22.57
N HIS A 228 -9.59 10.89 -22.73
CA HIS A 228 -8.82 11.99 -22.13
C HIS A 228 -8.85 12.04 -20.60
N ARG A 229 -9.31 10.99 -19.92
CA ARG A 229 -9.25 10.89 -18.46
C ARG A 229 -7.91 10.33 -18.01
N PRO A 230 -7.28 10.90 -16.97
CA PRO A 230 -6.05 10.36 -16.41
C PRO A 230 -6.27 9.04 -15.67
N HIS A 231 -7.47 8.84 -15.13
CA HIS A 231 -7.92 7.58 -14.50
C HIS A 231 -9.17 7.08 -15.21
N VAL A 232 -9.12 5.81 -15.61
CA VAL A 232 -10.22 5.10 -16.24
C VAL A 232 -10.63 3.94 -15.33
N ASP A 233 -11.88 3.97 -14.85
CA ASP A 233 -12.43 2.92 -13.97
C ASP A 233 -13.35 1.99 -14.76
N TRP A 234 -12.82 0.85 -15.17
CA TRP A 234 -13.53 -0.21 -15.86
C TRP A 234 -13.84 -1.41 -14.98
N SER A 235 -13.51 -1.36 -13.68
CA SER A 235 -13.98 -2.35 -12.68
C SER A 235 -15.51 -2.42 -12.62
N ARG A 236 -16.16 -1.35 -13.07
CA ARG A 236 -17.61 -1.18 -13.22
C ARG A 236 -18.23 -2.09 -14.27
N TYR A 237 -17.44 -2.69 -15.15
CA TYR A 237 -17.89 -3.55 -16.26
C TYR A 237 -17.36 -4.99 -16.08
N PRO A 238 -18.05 -5.87 -15.34
CA PRO A 238 -17.50 -7.17 -14.95
C PRO A 238 -17.13 -8.11 -16.10
N ASN A 239 -17.74 -7.94 -17.27
CA ASN A 239 -17.50 -8.79 -18.43
C ASN A 239 -16.45 -8.20 -19.39
N LEU A 240 -15.87 -7.02 -19.10
CA LEU A 240 -14.83 -6.43 -19.93
C LEU A 240 -13.54 -7.24 -19.89
N THR A 241 -13.18 -7.81 -21.02
CA THR A 241 -11.94 -8.58 -21.21
C THR A 241 -10.72 -7.67 -21.33
N VAL A 242 -9.55 -8.21 -20.97
CA VAL A 242 -8.26 -7.52 -21.10
C VAL A 242 -7.95 -7.17 -22.55
N ASP A 243 -8.35 -8.02 -23.51
CA ASP A 243 -8.14 -7.77 -24.94
C ASP A 243 -8.88 -6.52 -25.41
N THR A 244 -10.15 -6.37 -25.05
CA THR A 244 -10.94 -5.17 -25.34
C THR A 244 -10.33 -3.93 -24.66
N ALA A 245 -9.90 -4.05 -23.40
CA ALA A 245 -9.23 -2.96 -22.68
C ALA A 245 -7.93 -2.51 -23.38
N ILE A 246 -7.06 -3.45 -23.78
CA ILE A 246 -5.83 -3.16 -24.53
C ILE A 246 -6.17 -2.45 -25.86
N ALA A 247 -7.18 -2.94 -26.59
CA ALA A 247 -7.57 -2.36 -27.87
C ALA A 247 -8.06 -0.91 -27.72
N ILE A 248 -8.81 -0.60 -26.68
CA ILE A 248 -9.28 0.76 -26.39
C ILE A 248 -8.11 1.66 -25.99
N LEU A 249 -7.26 1.23 -25.06
CA LEU A 249 -6.17 2.05 -24.52
C LEU A 249 -5.06 2.35 -25.55
N LYS A 250 -4.95 1.56 -26.62
CA LYS A 250 -4.08 1.87 -27.76
C LYS A 250 -4.60 3.03 -28.63
N ARG A 251 -5.84 3.50 -28.44
CA ARG A 251 -6.39 4.64 -29.20
C ARG A 251 -5.76 5.96 -28.72
N PRO A 252 -5.55 6.95 -29.62
CA PRO A 252 -4.98 8.24 -29.26
C PRO A 252 -5.77 9.02 -28.19
N SER A 253 -7.07 8.78 -28.08
CA SER A 253 -7.94 9.37 -27.06
C SER A 253 -7.53 9.03 -25.62
N PHE A 254 -6.82 7.93 -25.41
CA PHE A 254 -6.34 7.48 -24.11
C PHE A 254 -4.87 7.82 -23.84
N SER A 255 -4.27 8.71 -24.64
CA SER A 255 -2.85 9.08 -24.48
C SER A 255 -2.51 9.74 -23.13
N GLN A 256 -3.51 10.23 -22.39
CA GLN A 256 -3.35 10.86 -21.07
C GLN A 256 -3.64 9.88 -19.91
N THR A 257 -4.09 8.66 -20.21
CA THR A 257 -4.48 7.69 -19.20
C THR A 257 -3.24 7.11 -18.52
N THR A 258 -3.14 7.34 -17.22
CA THR A 258 -2.03 6.89 -16.38
C THR A 258 -2.44 5.78 -15.41
N THR A 259 -3.74 5.63 -15.15
CA THR A 259 -4.28 4.65 -14.21
C THR A 259 -5.50 3.97 -14.80
N VAL A 260 -5.54 2.63 -14.70
CA VAL A 260 -6.67 1.82 -15.16
C VAL A 260 -7.09 0.89 -14.02
N SER A 261 -8.39 0.90 -13.71
CA SER A 261 -9.01 -0.06 -12.79
C SER A 261 -9.76 -1.13 -13.57
N LEU A 262 -9.50 -2.41 -13.30
CA LEU A 262 -10.13 -3.55 -13.96
C LEU A 262 -10.77 -4.49 -12.93
N HIS A 263 -11.81 -5.21 -13.35
CA HIS A 263 -12.45 -6.24 -12.53
C HIS A 263 -11.67 -7.56 -12.57
N LEU A 264 -11.79 -8.39 -11.53
CA LEU A 264 -11.18 -9.73 -11.43
C LEU A 264 -11.38 -10.68 -12.62
N ASN A 265 -12.45 -10.52 -13.40
CA ASN A 265 -12.62 -11.40 -14.58
C ASN A 265 -11.54 -11.15 -15.64
N ALA A 266 -10.85 -10.00 -15.55
CA ALA A 266 -9.62 -9.71 -16.29
C ALA A 266 -8.45 -10.65 -15.91
N LEU A 267 -8.51 -11.33 -14.76
CA LEU A 267 -7.49 -12.29 -14.32
C LEU A 267 -7.49 -13.59 -15.12
N ALA A 268 -8.45 -13.81 -16.03
CA ALA A 268 -8.44 -14.95 -16.94
C ALA A 268 -7.18 -15.00 -17.84
N ALA A 269 -6.45 -13.87 -17.97
CA ALA A 269 -5.20 -13.80 -18.71
C ALA A 269 -4.17 -12.88 -18.02
N PRO A 270 -3.49 -13.34 -16.95
CA PRO A 270 -2.52 -12.54 -16.18
C PRO A 270 -1.36 -12.01 -17.03
N GLU A 271 -0.90 -12.80 -18.00
CA GLU A 271 0.17 -12.39 -18.93
C GLU A 271 -0.23 -11.16 -19.76
N LYS A 272 -1.49 -11.09 -20.20
CA LYS A 272 -2.00 -9.93 -20.96
C LYS A 272 -2.15 -8.68 -20.09
N LEU A 273 -2.39 -8.84 -18.78
CA LEU A 273 -2.36 -7.71 -17.84
C LEU A 273 -0.94 -7.15 -17.68
N ALA A 274 0.08 -8.00 -17.71
CA ALA A 274 1.46 -7.54 -17.73
C ALA A 274 1.77 -6.81 -19.07
N GLU A 275 1.34 -7.35 -20.21
CA GLU A 275 1.46 -6.69 -21.52
C GLU A 275 0.78 -5.33 -21.57
N LEU A 276 -0.36 -5.17 -20.89
CA LEU A 276 -1.07 -3.89 -20.78
C LEU A 276 -0.17 -2.80 -20.21
N SER A 277 0.60 -3.12 -19.17
CA SER A 277 1.50 -2.17 -18.52
C SER A 277 2.68 -1.74 -19.40
N ASP A 278 3.15 -2.63 -20.29
CA ASP A 278 4.27 -2.35 -21.20
C ASP A 278 3.83 -1.72 -22.53
N GLY A 279 2.63 -2.05 -22.99
CA GLY A 279 2.13 -1.69 -24.32
C GLY A 279 1.51 -0.30 -24.43
N ILE A 280 1.29 0.41 -23.31
CA ILE A 280 0.61 1.71 -23.26
C ILE A 280 1.53 2.73 -22.58
N GLY A 281 2.06 3.67 -23.38
CA GLY A 281 3.22 4.47 -22.99
C GLY A 281 3.11 5.29 -21.70
N GLU A 282 1.93 5.82 -21.38
CA GLU A 282 1.72 6.62 -20.17
C GLU A 282 1.09 5.85 -19.00
N LEU A 283 0.74 4.58 -19.19
CA LEU A 283 0.13 3.78 -18.14
C LEU A 283 1.15 3.48 -17.03
N ARG A 284 0.84 3.89 -15.81
CA ARG A 284 1.71 3.72 -14.64
C ARG A 284 1.07 2.80 -13.60
N ASN A 285 -0.24 2.91 -13.42
CA ASN A 285 -0.93 2.26 -12.32
C ASN A 285 -1.99 1.28 -12.83
N LEU A 286 -1.95 0.07 -12.31
CA LEU A 286 -2.94 -0.97 -12.55
C LEU A 286 -3.64 -1.32 -11.24
N VAL A 287 -4.96 -1.14 -11.22
CA VAL A 287 -5.79 -1.40 -10.03
C VAL A 287 -6.71 -2.59 -10.29
N VAL A 288 -6.42 -3.73 -9.67
CA VAL A 288 -7.24 -4.93 -9.76
C VAL A 288 -7.61 -5.37 -8.35
N LEU A 289 -8.71 -4.81 -7.86
CA LEU A 289 -9.23 -5.12 -6.54
C LEU A 289 -10.45 -6.03 -6.64
N SER A 290 -10.67 -6.77 -5.57
CA SER A 290 -11.57 -7.88 -5.49
C SER A 290 -12.29 -7.93 -4.16
N LYS A 291 -13.43 -8.64 -4.14
CA LYS A 291 -14.08 -8.98 -2.87
C LYS A 291 -13.14 -9.91 -2.09
N PRO A 292 -12.84 -9.64 -0.81
CA PRO A 292 -12.26 -10.63 0.09
C PRO A 292 -13.17 -11.88 0.17
N GLY A 293 -12.85 -12.91 -0.60
CA GLY A 293 -13.37 -14.27 -0.55
C GLY A 293 -12.51 -15.15 0.35
N HIS A 294 -12.91 -16.42 0.48
CA HIS A 294 -12.20 -17.39 1.31
C HIS A 294 -10.75 -17.62 0.86
N GLU A 295 -9.90 -17.89 1.86
CA GLU A 295 -8.42 -17.99 1.83
C GLU A 295 -7.83 -18.56 0.53
N ASP A 296 -8.35 -19.67 -0.01
CA ASP A 296 -7.65 -20.40 -1.08
C ASP A 296 -7.80 -19.82 -2.51
N ASP A 297 -8.95 -19.19 -2.85
CA ASP A 297 -9.25 -18.83 -4.25
C ASP A 297 -8.68 -17.46 -4.66
N MET A 298 -8.53 -16.54 -3.71
CA MET A 298 -8.06 -15.17 -3.97
C MET A 298 -6.54 -15.04 -3.97
N GLU A 299 -5.88 -15.67 -3.00
CA GLU A 299 -4.42 -15.66 -2.90
C GLU A 299 -3.83 -16.21 -4.20
N SER A 300 -4.36 -17.34 -4.68
CA SER A 300 -4.00 -17.94 -5.97
C SER A 300 -4.15 -16.99 -7.17
N ALA A 301 -5.22 -16.18 -7.23
CA ALA A 301 -5.45 -15.31 -8.38
C ALA A 301 -4.56 -14.05 -8.36
N ASP A 302 -4.45 -13.39 -7.21
CA ASP A 302 -3.57 -12.23 -7.04
C ASP A 302 -2.09 -12.61 -7.19
N ASP A 303 -1.70 -13.82 -6.74
CA ASP A 303 -0.35 -14.38 -6.92
C ASP A 303 -0.01 -14.60 -8.40
N LEU A 304 -0.95 -15.11 -9.19
CA LEU A 304 -0.76 -15.27 -10.64
C LEU A 304 -0.55 -13.93 -11.34
N VAL A 305 -1.30 -12.90 -10.96
CA VAL A 305 -1.15 -11.55 -11.49
C VAL A 305 0.16 -10.93 -11.07
N HIS A 306 0.49 -11.02 -9.78
CA HIS A 306 1.75 -10.53 -9.25
C HIS A 306 2.92 -11.19 -9.98
N SER A 307 2.90 -12.51 -10.14
CA SER A 307 3.95 -13.27 -10.84
C SER A 307 4.07 -12.87 -12.32
N ALA A 308 2.96 -12.69 -13.02
CA ALA A 308 2.98 -12.23 -14.41
C ALA A 308 3.56 -10.80 -14.54
N CYS A 309 3.09 -9.88 -13.69
CA CYS A 309 3.55 -8.49 -13.66
C CYS A 309 5.03 -8.37 -13.22
N ALA A 310 5.48 -9.16 -12.24
CA ALA A 310 6.87 -9.20 -11.79
C ALA A 310 7.82 -9.59 -12.92
N ASN A 311 7.41 -10.55 -13.77
CA ASN A 311 8.22 -11.06 -14.87
C ASN A 311 8.20 -10.16 -16.12
N ALA A 312 7.03 -9.63 -16.49
CA ALA A 312 6.81 -9.00 -17.79
C ALA A 312 6.33 -7.54 -17.73
N GLY A 313 5.92 -7.01 -16.58
CA GLY A 313 5.34 -5.67 -16.44
C GLY A 313 6.38 -4.57 -16.16
N ARG A 314 7.29 -4.31 -17.10
CA ARG A 314 8.32 -3.25 -16.96
C ARG A 314 7.73 -1.86 -16.79
N GLY A 315 6.56 -1.56 -17.36
CA GLY A 315 5.87 -0.30 -17.21
C GLY A 315 5.50 0.02 -15.76
N LEU A 316 5.24 -1.01 -14.96
CA LEU A 316 4.94 -0.87 -13.53
C LEU A 316 6.14 -0.42 -12.70
N ALA A 317 7.37 -0.49 -13.23
CA ALA A 317 8.54 0.06 -12.54
C ALA A 317 8.43 1.58 -12.29
N LYS A 318 7.56 2.29 -13.04
CA LYS A 318 7.27 3.72 -12.87
C LYS A 318 6.03 4.04 -12.06
N GLY A 319 5.28 3.04 -11.62
CA GLY A 319 4.00 3.26 -10.96
C GLY A 319 3.69 2.20 -9.91
N ALA A 320 2.44 1.75 -9.86
CA ALA A 320 1.95 0.91 -8.78
C ALA A 320 0.97 -0.16 -9.29
N LEU A 321 1.06 -1.33 -8.65
CA LEU A 321 0.11 -2.42 -8.81
C LEU A 321 -0.70 -2.53 -7.51
N TYR A 322 -2.02 -2.48 -7.63
CA TYR A 322 -2.93 -2.62 -6.49
C TYR A 322 -3.70 -3.92 -6.65
N LEU A 323 -3.45 -4.86 -5.75
CA LEU A 323 -4.12 -6.16 -5.61
C LEU A 323 -4.72 -6.23 -4.21
N SER A 324 -5.84 -6.91 -4.01
CA SER A 324 -6.52 -6.91 -2.71
C SER A 324 -5.80 -7.75 -1.66
N SER A 325 -5.29 -8.93 -2.02
CA SER A 325 -4.67 -9.88 -1.07
C SER A 325 -3.48 -9.28 -0.30
N PRO A 326 -2.52 -8.56 -0.94
CA PRO A 326 -1.41 -7.93 -0.22
C PRO A 326 -1.85 -6.93 0.86
N PHE A 327 -2.95 -6.18 0.65
CA PHE A 327 -3.47 -5.26 1.67
C PHE A 327 -4.19 -6.01 2.79
N ALA A 328 -5.01 -7.01 2.44
CA ALA A 328 -5.77 -7.78 3.42
C ALA A 328 -4.84 -8.54 4.38
N CYS A 329 -3.89 -9.30 3.84
CA CYS A 329 -3.00 -10.14 4.65
C CYS A 329 -2.16 -9.32 5.64
N GLY A 330 -1.64 -8.16 5.22
CA GLY A 330 -0.92 -7.26 6.12
C GLY A 330 -1.77 -6.77 7.29
N LEU A 331 -3.06 -6.53 7.09
CA LEU A 331 -3.99 -6.09 8.15
C LEU A 331 -4.48 -7.23 9.05
N GLU A 332 -4.45 -8.47 8.54
CA GLU A 332 -5.04 -9.66 9.16
C GLU A 332 -4.00 -10.58 9.78
N ASP A 333 -2.77 -10.08 9.92
CA ASP A 333 -1.65 -10.78 10.54
C ASP A 333 -1.28 -12.09 9.79
N TRP A 334 -1.48 -12.09 8.46
CA TRP A 334 -1.17 -13.18 7.53
C TRP A 334 -0.06 -12.80 6.55
N ILE A 335 0.59 -13.80 5.98
CA ILE A 335 1.63 -13.64 4.97
C ILE A 335 1.04 -14.12 3.65
N TRP A 336 1.03 -13.26 2.62
CA TRP A 336 0.37 -13.57 1.34
C TRP A 336 1.28 -14.19 0.27
N LEU A 337 2.60 -14.08 0.44
CA LEU A 337 3.57 -14.79 -0.40
C LEU A 337 4.39 -15.69 0.51
N GLU A 338 3.91 -16.93 0.70
CA GLU A 338 4.62 -17.94 1.50
C GLU A 338 6.06 -18.11 1.02
N HIS A 339 6.99 -18.10 1.97
CA HIS A 339 8.36 -17.73 1.67
C HIS A 339 9.20 -18.85 1.04
N GLU A 340 9.56 -18.67 -0.23
CA GLU A 340 10.75 -19.32 -0.77
C GLU A 340 12.02 -18.75 -0.09
N THR A 341 12.97 -19.62 0.27
CA THR A 341 14.29 -19.17 0.76
C THR A 341 15.05 -18.37 -0.32
N THR A 342 14.65 -18.56 -1.58
CA THR A 342 15.28 -18.02 -2.76
C THR A 342 14.25 -17.15 -3.51
N PRO A 343 14.32 -15.82 -3.41
CA PRO A 343 13.28 -14.95 -3.97
C PRO A 343 13.32 -14.98 -5.50
N PRO A 344 12.14 -15.02 -6.17
CA PRO A 344 12.08 -14.99 -7.62
C PRO A 344 12.60 -13.66 -8.16
N SER A 345 13.20 -13.69 -9.35
CA SER A 345 13.61 -12.48 -10.05
C SER A 345 12.38 -11.64 -10.41
N SER A 346 12.48 -10.32 -10.26
CA SER A 346 11.40 -9.39 -10.58
C SER A 346 11.95 -8.14 -11.24
N GLN A 347 11.41 -7.77 -12.40
CA GLN A 347 11.77 -6.53 -13.09
C GLN A 347 10.93 -5.35 -12.60
N ALA A 348 9.65 -5.59 -12.29
CA ALA A 348 8.73 -4.57 -11.81
C ALA A 348 8.95 -4.22 -10.32
N PHE A 349 9.25 -5.23 -9.49
CA PHE A 349 9.41 -5.11 -8.04
C PHE A 349 10.78 -5.65 -7.61
N PRO A 350 11.88 -5.00 -7.99
CA PRO A 350 13.20 -5.62 -7.97
C PRO A 350 13.81 -5.75 -6.57
N VAL A 351 13.23 -5.14 -5.52
CA VAL A 351 13.81 -5.14 -4.17
C VAL A 351 13.18 -6.23 -3.33
N ALA A 352 13.95 -7.26 -3.00
CA ALA A 352 13.46 -8.40 -2.24
C ALA A 352 13.56 -8.21 -0.72
N GLN A 353 14.62 -7.54 -0.25
CA GLN A 353 14.91 -7.42 1.18
C GLN A 353 15.70 -6.17 1.54
N PHE A 354 15.56 -5.76 2.80
CA PHE A 354 16.28 -4.65 3.40
C PHE A 354 17.04 -5.12 4.65
N LEU A 355 18.36 -4.89 4.65
CA LEU A 355 19.28 -5.27 5.71
C LEU A 355 19.88 -4.02 6.36
N LEU A 356 19.77 -3.95 7.69
CA LEU A 356 20.24 -2.80 8.46
C LEU A 356 21.18 -3.23 9.58
N VAL A 357 22.35 -2.60 9.63
CA VAL A 357 23.26 -2.70 10.78
C VAL A 357 23.33 -1.38 11.53
N HIS A 358 23.11 -1.43 12.85
CA HIS A 358 23.36 -0.32 13.75
C HIS A 358 24.73 -0.51 14.42
N GLN A 359 25.51 0.56 14.43
CA GLN A 359 26.86 0.63 14.97
C GLN A 359 27.00 1.91 15.83
N GLY A 360 27.98 1.93 16.73
CA GLY A 360 28.29 3.13 17.52
C GLY A 360 28.32 2.88 19.02
N GLN A 361 28.73 3.92 19.74
CA GLN A 361 29.08 3.84 21.17
C GLN A 361 27.86 3.57 22.06
N PHE A 362 26.67 3.99 21.63
CA PHE A 362 25.41 3.74 22.32
C PHE A 362 24.98 2.25 22.30
N LEU A 363 25.62 1.35 21.55
CA LEU A 363 25.23 -0.07 21.50
C LEU A 363 26.07 -0.99 22.39
N TYR A 364 26.67 -0.45 23.46
CA TYR A 364 27.60 -1.19 24.35
C TYR A 364 28.68 -1.96 23.57
N GLY A 365 29.11 -1.40 22.43
CA GLY A 365 30.16 -1.95 21.58
C GLY A 365 29.75 -3.12 20.67
N ARG A 366 28.49 -3.56 20.63
CA ARG A 366 28.07 -4.66 19.73
C ARG A 366 27.14 -4.19 18.61
N PRO A 367 27.45 -4.50 17.33
CA PRO A 367 26.57 -4.17 16.24
C PRO A 367 25.25 -4.96 16.29
N ARG A 368 24.13 -4.25 16.05
CA ARG A 368 22.77 -4.79 15.95
C ARG A 368 22.41 -4.97 14.48
N PHE A 369 21.83 -6.10 14.10
CA PHE A 369 21.50 -6.45 12.72
C PHE A 369 20.00 -6.72 12.64
N GLU A 370 19.34 -6.09 11.68
CA GLU A 370 17.90 -6.22 11.42
C GLU A 370 17.69 -6.66 9.97
N TYR A 371 16.65 -7.46 9.77
CA TYR A 371 16.33 -8.12 8.51
C TYR A 371 14.86 -7.88 8.23
N PHE A 372 14.57 -7.37 7.04
CA PHE A 372 13.21 -7.07 6.60
C PHE A 372 12.99 -7.65 5.22
N PHE A 373 11.90 -8.40 5.06
CA PHE A 373 11.44 -8.82 3.75
C PHE A 373 10.57 -7.73 3.14
N LEU A 374 10.81 -7.44 1.86
CA LEU A 374 10.09 -6.44 1.07
C LEU A 374 9.52 -7.01 -0.24
N GLY A 375 9.76 -8.29 -0.53
CA GLY A 375 9.26 -8.92 -1.75
C GLY A 375 7.74 -9.04 -1.80
N ASP A 376 7.07 -8.97 -0.64
CA ASP A 376 5.62 -8.94 -0.45
C ASP A 376 5.03 -7.52 -0.37
N ALA A 377 5.88 -6.48 -0.49
CA ALA A 377 5.46 -5.08 -0.42
C ALA A 377 5.01 -4.50 -1.76
N VAL A 378 5.16 -5.26 -2.87
CA VAL A 378 4.82 -4.84 -4.24
C VAL A 378 5.43 -3.47 -4.58
N CYS A 379 6.67 -3.23 -4.13
CA CYS A 379 7.33 -1.94 -4.24
C CYS A 379 8.12 -1.82 -5.53
N GLY A 380 7.68 -0.93 -6.42
CA GLY A 380 8.50 -0.51 -7.57
C GLY A 380 9.79 0.20 -7.12
N PRO A 381 10.80 0.36 -8.01
CA PRO A 381 12.10 0.95 -7.66
C PRO A 381 12.01 2.34 -7.01
N ILE A 382 11.19 3.23 -7.57
CA ILE A 382 11.00 4.60 -7.08
C ILE A 382 10.39 4.57 -5.67
N LYS A 383 9.32 3.78 -5.48
CA LYS A 383 8.65 3.62 -4.19
C LYS A 383 9.59 3.04 -3.14
N ALA A 384 10.44 2.08 -3.51
CA ALA A 384 11.41 1.50 -2.60
C ALA A 384 12.47 2.52 -2.13
N VAL A 385 13.01 3.35 -3.03
CA VAL A 385 13.96 4.42 -2.66
C VAL A 385 13.28 5.47 -1.78
N ASN A 386 12.08 5.92 -2.14
CA ASN A 386 11.30 6.86 -1.33
C ASN A 386 10.97 6.28 0.07
N GLY A 387 10.65 4.99 0.16
CA GLY A 387 10.41 4.28 1.41
C GLY A 387 11.64 4.21 2.29
N LEU A 388 12.81 3.94 1.71
CA LEU A 388 14.09 4.02 2.41
C LEU A 388 14.32 5.41 2.99
N PHE A 389 14.14 6.49 2.23
CA PHE A 389 14.37 7.84 2.74
C PHE A 389 13.36 8.27 3.81
N ARG A 390 12.08 7.89 3.68
CA ARG A 390 11.07 8.08 4.74
C ARG A 390 11.50 7.36 6.03
N TYR A 391 11.92 6.11 5.90
CA TYR A 391 12.45 5.35 7.02
C TYR A 391 13.68 6.01 7.67
N LEU A 392 14.65 6.45 6.86
CA LEU A 392 15.88 7.09 7.34
C LEU A 392 15.61 8.43 8.05
N ARG A 393 14.63 9.21 7.56
CA ARG A 393 14.17 10.45 8.21
C ARG A 393 13.69 10.19 9.64
N GLY A 394 12.78 9.23 9.82
CA GLY A 394 12.27 8.85 11.14
C GLY A 394 13.35 8.25 12.05
N MET A 395 14.24 7.44 11.49
CA MET A 395 15.33 6.81 12.23
C MET A 395 16.34 7.80 12.83
N CYS A 396 16.47 9.01 12.29
CA CYS A 396 17.45 9.98 12.76
C CYS A 396 17.11 10.59 14.14
N CYS A 397 15.91 10.36 14.68
CA CYS A 397 15.52 10.85 16.03
C CYS A 397 15.30 9.76 17.08
N HIS A 398 15.33 8.47 16.71
CA HIS A 398 15.18 7.41 17.69
C HIS A 398 16.50 7.14 18.46
N HIS A 399 16.53 7.63 19.70
CA HIS A 399 17.52 7.28 20.73
C HIS A 399 17.16 6.00 21.51
N GLY A 400 15.99 5.43 21.25
CA GLY A 400 15.43 4.31 22.01
C GLY A 400 16.27 3.05 21.89
N HIS A 401 16.82 2.62 23.03
CA HIS A 401 17.61 1.41 23.19
C HIS A 401 16.81 0.11 23.02
N ASP A 402 15.48 0.14 22.96
CA ASP A 402 14.67 -1.02 23.36
C ASP A 402 13.62 -1.53 22.33
N GLY A 403 13.70 -1.15 21.05
CA GLY A 403 12.78 -1.64 20.02
C GLY A 403 13.44 -2.04 18.69
N SER A 404 12.82 -2.99 17.96
CA SER A 404 13.09 -3.18 16.53
C SER A 404 12.50 -2.02 15.72
N THR A 405 13.07 -1.78 14.55
CA THR A 405 12.60 -0.71 13.66
C THR A 405 11.58 -1.20 12.63
N GLY A 406 11.07 -2.43 12.79
CA GLY A 406 10.25 -3.12 11.79
C GLY A 406 8.94 -2.41 11.46
N LEU A 407 8.22 -1.85 12.45
CA LEU A 407 7.00 -1.08 12.17
C LEU A 407 7.31 0.19 11.36
N ALA A 408 8.44 0.86 11.65
CA ALA A 408 8.87 2.03 10.88
C ALA A 408 9.24 1.67 9.43
N VAL A 409 9.82 0.48 9.22
CA VAL A 409 10.04 -0.07 7.87
C VAL A 409 8.70 -0.34 7.19
N ALA A 410 7.81 -1.10 7.83
CA ALA A 410 6.52 -1.47 7.25
C ALA A 410 5.72 -0.24 6.80
N TYR A 411 5.54 0.74 7.69
CA TYR A 411 4.82 1.97 7.34
C TYR A 411 5.58 2.87 6.37
N GLY A 412 6.89 3.02 6.55
CA GLY A 412 7.73 3.86 5.69
C GLY A 412 7.67 3.44 4.22
N PHE A 413 7.72 2.14 3.94
CA PHE A 413 7.60 1.59 2.59
C PHE A 413 6.14 1.60 2.09
N ALA A 414 5.16 1.26 2.94
CA ALA A 414 3.75 1.28 2.56
C ALA A 414 3.27 2.68 2.15
N CYS A 415 3.69 3.75 2.82
CA CYS A 415 3.23 5.12 2.54
C CYS A 415 4.13 5.92 1.59
N ALA A 416 5.18 5.30 1.05
CA ALA A 416 6.11 5.96 0.14
C ALA A 416 5.47 6.39 -1.18
N SER A 417 5.87 7.55 -1.70
CA SER A 417 5.43 8.00 -3.02
C SER A 417 5.91 7.05 -4.12
N SER A 418 5.09 6.83 -5.14
CA SER A 418 5.51 6.15 -6.38
C SER A 418 6.06 7.11 -7.43
N THR A 419 6.14 8.41 -7.12
CA THR A 419 6.64 9.47 -8.02
C THR A 419 8.00 10.00 -7.57
N LEU A 420 8.77 10.50 -8.54
CA LEU A 420 10.03 11.20 -8.30
C LEU A 420 9.77 12.69 -8.04
N GLY A 421 10.66 13.33 -7.27
CA GLY A 421 10.67 14.79 -7.08
C GLY A 421 9.68 15.35 -6.05
N ASN A 422 8.98 14.50 -5.29
CA ASN A 422 8.26 14.96 -4.11
C ASN A 422 8.18 13.87 -3.02
N PRO A 423 9.11 13.86 -2.04
CA PRO A 423 9.10 12.87 -0.96
C PRO A 423 7.88 12.94 -0.06
N ASP A 424 7.25 14.12 0.04
CA ASP A 424 6.14 14.35 0.95
C ASP A 424 4.81 13.82 0.39
N GLN A 425 4.71 13.56 -0.92
CA GLN A 425 3.54 12.87 -1.48
C GLN A 425 3.41 11.47 -0.89
N THR A 426 2.16 11.06 -0.63
CA THR A 426 1.86 9.75 -0.05
C THR A 426 1.04 8.91 -1.02
N SER A 427 1.60 7.75 -1.35
CA SER A 427 0.90 6.69 -2.08
C SER A 427 0.83 5.47 -1.20
N ILE A 428 -0.37 5.01 -0.88
CA ILE A 428 -0.55 3.83 -0.03
C ILE A 428 -0.33 2.59 -0.89
N GLY A 429 0.64 1.78 -0.51
CA GLY A 429 0.86 0.41 -0.96
C GLY A 429 0.59 -0.56 0.19
N PRO A 430 0.68 -1.88 -0.05
CA PRO A 430 0.46 -2.86 0.99
C PRO A 430 1.52 -2.74 2.08
N LEU A 431 1.14 -3.07 3.32
CA LEU A 431 2.11 -3.29 4.38
C LEU A 431 2.93 -4.54 3.99
N PRO A 432 4.27 -4.51 4.04
CA PRO A 432 5.08 -5.72 3.83
C PRO A 432 4.69 -6.74 4.90
N SER A 433 3.87 -7.72 4.52
CA SER A 433 3.08 -8.55 5.43
C SER A 433 3.93 -9.30 6.46
N GLU A 434 5.06 -9.89 6.04
CA GLU A 434 6.01 -10.56 6.94
C GLU A 434 6.63 -9.56 7.92
N THR A 435 7.18 -8.46 7.40
CA THR A 435 7.86 -7.44 8.23
C THR A 435 6.88 -6.82 9.23
N TYR A 436 5.66 -6.50 8.80
CA TYR A 436 4.63 -5.91 9.62
C TYR A 436 4.16 -6.88 10.71
N LEU A 437 3.84 -8.12 10.35
CA LEU A 437 3.40 -9.17 11.27
C LEU A 437 4.42 -9.39 12.39
N ILE A 438 5.69 -9.61 12.02
CA ILE A 438 6.77 -9.84 12.97
C ILE A 438 6.94 -8.64 13.90
N ALA A 439 6.95 -7.42 13.34
CA ALA A 439 7.14 -6.20 14.11
C ALA A 439 5.95 -5.90 15.06
N LYS A 440 4.72 -6.14 14.60
CA LYS A 440 3.50 -6.00 15.41
C LYS A 440 3.48 -7.01 16.56
N ARG A 441 3.83 -8.28 16.32
CA ARG A 441 3.94 -9.30 17.38
C ARG A 441 5.02 -8.95 18.40
N GLN A 442 6.17 -8.44 17.95
CA GLN A 442 7.22 -7.97 18.85
C GLN A 442 6.77 -6.77 19.71
N TYR A 443 5.97 -5.86 19.15
CA TYR A 443 5.40 -4.75 19.90
C TYR A 443 4.43 -5.24 20.99
N LEU A 444 3.59 -6.24 20.69
CA LEU A 444 2.49 -6.68 21.57
C LEU A 444 2.87 -7.72 22.63
N TYR A 445 3.75 -8.67 22.33
CA TYR A 445 3.88 -9.89 23.16
C TYR A 445 5.25 -10.08 23.80
N GLU A 446 6.35 -9.70 23.15
CA GLU A 446 7.69 -9.81 23.74
C GLU A 446 8.69 -8.85 23.06
N PRO A 447 9.54 -8.13 23.82
CA PRO A 447 10.68 -7.38 23.25
C PRO A 447 11.81 -8.29 22.74
N SER A 448 11.56 -9.59 22.54
CA SER A 448 12.52 -10.49 21.90
C SER A 448 12.78 -10.02 20.47
N ARG A 449 14.04 -10.07 20.03
CA ARG A 449 14.48 -9.47 18.76
C ARG A 449 14.06 -10.35 17.57
N LEU A 450 12.81 -10.24 17.18
CA LEU A 450 12.23 -10.95 16.05
C LEU A 450 12.42 -10.12 14.77
N TYR A 451 12.92 -10.76 13.72
CA TYR A 451 13.15 -10.15 12.40
C TYR A 451 12.80 -11.17 11.33
N SER A 452 12.64 -10.72 10.09
CA SER A 452 12.56 -11.64 8.94
C SER A 452 13.83 -12.49 8.81
N LYS A 453 13.76 -13.59 8.07
CA LYS A 453 14.96 -14.36 7.69
C LYS A 453 15.66 -13.66 6.51
N MET A 454 17.00 -13.61 6.52
CA MET A 454 17.75 -13.22 5.31
C MET A 454 17.47 -14.21 4.18
N ARG A 455 17.07 -13.70 3.02
CA ARG A 455 16.81 -14.51 1.82
C ARG A 455 18.08 -14.66 1.00
N ASP A 456 18.19 -15.75 0.25
CA ASP A 456 19.28 -15.96 -0.70
C ASP A 456 19.40 -14.77 -1.66
N LEU A 457 20.62 -14.46 -2.07
CA LEU A 457 20.85 -13.42 -3.08
C LEU A 457 20.71 -14.06 -4.45
N THR A 458 19.68 -13.70 -5.20
CA THR A 458 19.43 -14.21 -6.56
C THR A 458 19.78 -13.17 -7.64
N PRO A 459 20.23 -13.61 -8.82
CA PRO A 459 20.32 -12.73 -9.97
C PRO A 459 18.94 -12.14 -10.27
N GLY A 460 18.91 -10.83 -10.53
CA GLY A 460 17.67 -10.12 -10.86
C GLY A 460 16.87 -9.60 -9.67
N THR A 461 17.28 -9.89 -8.43
CA THR A 461 16.77 -9.21 -7.23
C THR A 461 17.83 -8.34 -6.58
N TRP A 462 17.37 -7.30 -5.88
CA TRP A 462 18.20 -6.36 -5.17
C TRP A 462 17.94 -6.42 -3.66
N THR A 463 19.03 -6.28 -2.92
CA THR A 463 19.07 -6.14 -1.47
C THR A 463 19.50 -4.72 -1.13
N MET A 464 18.68 -4.02 -0.34
CA MET A 464 19.08 -2.74 0.26
C MET A 464 19.98 -3.01 1.47
N LEU A 465 21.15 -2.38 1.51
CA LEU A 465 22.10 -2.54 2.60
C LEU A 465 22.42 -1.19 3.23
N ILE A 466 22.12 -1.05 4.52
CA ILE A 466 22.37 0.18 5.28
C ILE A 466 23.25 -0.10 6.49
N ALA A 467 24.28 0.72 6.67
CA ALA A 467 25.04 0.80 7.91
C ALA A 467 24.83 2.17 8.56
N LYS A 468 24.18 2.17 9.72
CA LYS A 468 23.98 3.35 10.55
C LYS A 468 25.00 3.36 11.69
N LYS A 469 25.82 4.40 11.77
CA LYS A 469 26.75 4.61 12.88
C LYS A 469 26.45 5.91 13.60
N ILE A 470 26.12 5.83 14.89
CA ILE A 470 25.92 7.02 15.74
C ILE A 470 27.21 7.28 16.51
N VAL A 471 27.74 8.49 16.36
CA VAL A 471 28.94 8.96 17.06
C VAL A 471 28.54 10.14 17.95
N PRO A 472 28.71 10.04 19.28
CA PRO A 472 28.47 11.19 20.15
C PRO A 472 29.50 12.29 19.84
N LYS A 473 29.03 13.54 19.85
CA LYS A 473 29.87 14.74 19.84
C LYS A 473 30.12 15.18 21.27
N GLU A 474 31.02 16.15 21.44
CA GLU A 474 31.19 16.82 22.73
C GLU A 474 29.85 17.38 23.22
N ARG A 475 29.63 17.25 24.53
CA ARG A 475 28.43 17.73 25.19
C ARG A 475 28.49 19.26 25.25
N PRO A 476 27.52 19.98 24.65
CA PRO A 476 27.48 21.44 24.77
C PRO A 476 27.42 21.85 26.24
N GLU A 477 28.17 22.89 26.63
CA GLU A 477 28.11 23.45 27.98
C GLU A 477 26.66 23.85 28.33
N GLY A 478 26.17 23.39 29.49
CA GLY A 478 24.82 23.69 29.96
C GLY A 478 23.69 22.80 29.38
N CYS A 479 23.98 21.86 28.48
CA CYS A 479 22.96 20.93 27.95
C CYS A 479 22.97 19.59 28.69
N HIS A 480 21.78 19.00 28.94
CA HIS A 480 21.66 17.64 29.48
C HIS A 480 21.75 16.54 28.40
N GLU A 481 21.68 16.91 27.13
CA GLU A 481 21.66 16.01 25.99
C GLU A 481 23.00 16.02 25.23
N TYR A 482 23.37 14.87 24.68
CA TYR A 482 24.55 14.76 23.81
C TYR A 482 24.17 15.19 22.40
N ALA A 483 24.96 16.10 21.81
CA ALA A 483 24.96 16.25 20.37
C ALA A 483 25.55 14.98 19.73
N TYR A 484 25.11 14.62 18.53
CA TYR A 484 25.60 13.42 17.87
C TYR A 484 25.65 13.58 16.34
N HIS A 485 26.46 12.73 15.73
CA HIS A 485 26.56 12.61 14.29
C HIS A 485 26.10 11.22 13.87
N VAL A 486 25.15 11.17 12.94
CA VAL A 486 24.65 9.94 12.33
C VAL A 486 25.34 9.78 10.98
N HIS A 487 26.25 8.81 10.88
CA HIS A 487 26.80 8.39 9.60
C HIS A 487 25.92 7.30 9.01
N LEU A 488 25.36 7.56 7.84
CA LEU A 488 24.60 6.59 7.06
C LEU A 488 25.44 6.16 5.87
N LYS A 489 25.70 4.86 5.76
CA LYS A 489 26.25 4.27 4.54
C LYS A 489 25.21 3.39 3.86
N CYS A 490 24.99 3.57 2.56
CA CYS A 490 23.99 2.83 1.79
C CYS A 490 24.60 2.14 0.57
N ALA A 491 24.09 0.98 0.19
CA ALA A 491 24.28 0.39 -1.13
C ALA A 491 23.08 -0.45 -1.55
N MET A 492 22.90 -0.55 -2.86
CA MET A 492 22.05 -1.53 -3.52
C MET A 492 22.93 -2.68 -4.00
N VAL A 493 22.62 -3.91 -3.59
CA VAL A 493 23.42 -5.09 -3.93
C VAL A 493 22.58 -6.12 -4.68
N ARG A 494 23.10 -6.64 -5.79
CA ARG A 494 22.56 -7.85 -6.44
C ARG A 494 23.66 -8.87 -6.69
N SER A 495 23.33 -10.16 -6.66
CA SER A 495 24.30 -11.20 -6.99
C SER A 495 24.36 -11.46 -8.49
N LYS A 496 25.52 -11.90 -8.98
CA LYS A 496 25.69 -12.35 -10.37
C LYS A 496 25.25 -13.80 -10.57
N THR A 497 25.24 -14.58 -9.48
CA THR A 497 24.78 -15.97 -9.41
C THR A 497 23.98 -16.16 -8.14
N THR A 498 23.10 -17.16 -8.08
CA THR A 498 22.37 -17.46 -6.84
C THR A 498 23.33 -17.86 -5.72
N MET A 499 23.23 -17.21 -4.57
CA MET A 499 24.10 -17.43 -3.41
C MET A 499 23.29 -17.62 -2.14
N LYS A 500 23.67 -18.61 -1.34
CA LYS A 500 23.01 -18.91 -0.07
C LYS A 500 23.25 -17.82 0.97
N ALA A 501 22.18 -17.42 1.65
CA ALA A 501 22.27 -16.46 2.75
C ALA A 501 22.63 -17.12 4.09
N ASP A 502 22.24 -18.38 4.31
CA ASP A 502 22.48 -19.08 5.56
C ASP A 502 23.89 -19.69 5.60
N SER A 503 24.74 -19.25 6.54
CA SER A 503 26.09 -19.78 6.69
C SER A 503 26.16 -21.22 7.19
N SER A 504 25.04 -21.79 7.63
CA SER A 504 24.93 -23.21 7.99
C SER A 504 24.60 -24.13 6.82
N ASP A 505 24.23 -23.57 5.65
CA ASP A 505 24.01 -24.33 4.43
C ASP A 505 25.35 -24.92 3.92
N PRO A 506 25.42 -26.23 3.58
CA PRO A 506 26.64 -26.88 3.09
C PRO A 506 27.25 -26.24 1.83
N THR A 507 26.42 -25.55 1.04
CA THR A 507 26.82 -24.89 -0.21
C THR A 507 27.19 -23.42 0.00
N TRP A 508 27.09 -22.91 1.23
CA TRP A 508 27.42 -21.53 1.55
C TRP A 508 28.91 -21.24 1.36
N ARG A 509 29.20 -20.07 0.82
CA ARG A 509 30.54 -19.49 0.77
C ARG A 509 30.47 -17.99 1.08
N PRO A 510 31.55 -17.39 1.61
CA PRO A 510 31.59 -15.95 1.82
C PRO A 510 31.37 -15.17 0.52
N PHE A 511 30.61 -14.08 0.60
CA PHE A 511 30.45 -13.14 -0.52
C PHE A 511 31.76 -12.42 -0.80
N THR A 512 32.12 -12.34 -2.07
CA THR A 512 33.25 -11.54 -2.55
C THR A 512 32.77 -10.47 -3.53
N SER A 513 33.56 -9.41 -3.71
CA SER A 513 33.27 -8.36 -4.69
C SER A 513 33.21 -8.87 -6.14
N SER A 514 33.75 -10.07 -6.41
CA SER A 514 33.60 -10.72 -7.70
C SER A 514 32.22 -11.36 -7.91
N ASP A 515 31.53 -11.77 -6.84
CA ASP A 515 30.23 -12.45 -6.89
C ASP A 515 29.03 -11.48 -6.97
N VAL A 516 29.20 -10.25 -6.49
CA VAL A 516 28.11 -9.28 -6.36
C VAL A 516 28.37 -8.00 -7.17
N GLU A 517 27.30 -7.31 -7.50
CA GLU A 517 27.30 -5.95 -8.01
C GLU A 517 26.78 -5.02 -6.91
N VAL A 518 27.53 -3.95 -6.64
CA VAL A 518 27.25 -2.98 -5.57
C VAL A 518 27.18 -1.61 -6.20
N VAL A 519 26.04 -0.92 -6.07
CA VAL A 519 25.80 0.39 -6.67
C VAL A 519 25.11 1.36 -5.70
N GLY A 520 25.16 2.65 -6.01
CA GLY A 520 24.40 3.69 -5.31
C GLY A 520 22.92 3.70 -5.71
N LEU A 521 22.13 4.51 -5.00
CA LEU A 521 20.68 4.63 -5.23
C LEU A 521 20.37 5.21 -6.62
N ASP A 522 21.15 6.20 -7.05
CA ASP A 522 21.09 6.80 -8.38
C ASP A 522 21.30 5.76 -9.49
N ARG A 523 22.39 5.00 -9.40
CA ARG A 523 22.72 3.98 -10.39
C ARG A 523 21.74 2.80 -10.36
N PHE A 524 21.21 2.45 -9.19
CA PHE A 524 20.13 1.48 -9.07
C PHE A 524 18.88 1.94 -9.84
N LEU A 525 18.46 3.20 -9.68
CA LEU A 525 17.31 3.74 -10.42
C LEU A 525 17.58 3.79 -11.92
N GLU A 526 18.78 4.19 -12.36
CA GLU A 526 19.15 4.15 -13.79
C GLU A 526 19.04 2.74 -14.39
N LEU A 527 19.40 1.71 -13.63
CA LEU A 527 19.37 0.31 -14.06
C LEU A 527 17.97 -0.29 -14.06
N THR A 528 17.07 0.19 -13.22
CA THR A 528 15.74 -0.38 -13.00
C THR A 528 14.62 0.43 -13.65
N VAL A 529 14.86 1.71 -13.90
CA VAL A 529 13.93 2.63 -14.57
C VAL A 529 14.66 3.35 -15.71
N PRO A 530 15.13 2.62 -16.74
CA PRO A 530 15.98 3.17 -17.79
C PRO A 530 15.29 4.21 -18.69
N GLN A 531 13.96 4.35 -18.57
CA GLN A 531 13.18 5.28 -19.37
C GLN A 531 13.10 6.69 -18.74
N LEU A 532 13.82 6.95 -17.64
CA LEU A 532 13.97 8.27 -17.04
C LEU A 532 15.38 8.80 -17.25
N ALA A 533 15.54 10.12 -17.33
CA ALA A 533 16.85 10.71 -17.54
C ALA A 533 17.73 10.54 -16.30
N ALA A 534 18.97 10.08 -16.48
CA ALA A 534 19.92 9.88 -15.40
C ALA A 534 20.13 11.14 -14.53
N GLN A 535 20.06 12.33 -15.15
CA GLN A 535 20.16 13.59 -14.43
C GLN A 535 18.99 13.82 -13.46
N GLU A 536 17.76 13.57 -13.91
CA GLU A 536 16.55 13.70 -13.08
C GLU A 536 16.58 12.75 -11.87
N LEU A 537 17.08 11.52 -12.08
CA LEU A 537 17.22 10.53 -11.02
C LEU A 537 18.25 10.96 -9.96
N ARG A 538 19.39 11.49 -10.40
CA ARG A 538 20.43 12.00 -9.48
C ARG A 538 19.92 13.19 -8.67
N GLU A 539 19.30 14.17 -9.31
CA GLU A 539 18.73 15.33 -8.63
C GLU A 539 17.66 14.92 -7.61
N ALA A 540 16.81 13.94 -7.95
CA ALA A 540 15.82 13.42 -7.01
C ALA A 540 16.47 12.73 -5.80
N VAL A 541 17.52 11.93 -5.99
CA VAL A 541 18.24 11.28 -4.88
C VAL A 541 18.95 12.32 -4.01
N GLU A 542 19.57 13.34 -4.60
CA GLU A 542 20.19 14.45 -3.88
C GLU A 542 19.18 15.22 -3.04
N GLU A 543 18.00 15.53 -3.61
CA GLU A 543 16.92 16.18 -2.86
C GLU A 543 16.46 15.34 -1.67
N LEU A 544 16.33 14.02 -1.84
CA LEU A 544 15.98 13.09 -0.77
C LEU A 544 17.05 13.06 0.33
N GLU A 545 18.34 13.01 -0.02
CA GLU A 545 19.43 13.11 0.94
C GLU A 545 19.38 14.43 1.72
N GLU A 546 19.20 15.54 1.01
CA GLU A 546 19.07 16.86 1.63
C GLU A 546 17.84 16.97 2.53
N SER A 547 16.75 16.28 2.20
CA SER A 547 15.55 16.24 3.05
C SER A 547 15.82 15.59 4.41
N VAL A 548 16.64 14.54 4.44
CA VAL A 548 17.05 13.88 5.70
C VAL A 548 18.06 14.75 6.48
N LYS A 549 18.91 15.50 5.78
CA LYS A 549 19.89 16.41 6.40
C LYS A 549 19.28 17.69 6.97
N ARG A 550 18.29 18.30 6.29
CA ARG A 550 17.71 19.60 6.64
C ARG A 550 16.83 19.56 7.89
N ASN A 551 16.11 18.47 8.08
CA ASN A 551 15.20 18.30 9.21
C ASN A 551 15.64 17.11 10.06
N PRO A 552 16.82 17.16 10.70
CA PRO A 552 17.18 16.14 11.67
C PRO A 552 16.15 16.24 12.80
N PRO A 553 15.38 15.18 13.07
CA PRO A 553 14.26 15.29 13.98
C PRO A 553 14.69 15.49 15.45
N HIS A 554 15.99 15.39 15.74
CA HIS A 554 16.58 15.97 16.95
C HIS A 554 17.44 17.19 16.58
N PRO A 555 17.24 18.36 17.21
CA PRO A 555 17.91 19.61 16.84
C PRO A 555 19.43 19.63 17.02
N LEU A 556 20.01 18.62 17.69
CA LEU A 556 21.44 18.48 17.97
C LEU A 556 22.09 17.36 17.12
N ALA A 557 21.31 16.72 16.25
CA ALA A 557 21.79 15.69 15.34
C ALA A 557 22.29 16.30 14.04
N THR A 558 23.36 15.72 13.50
CA THR A 558 23.83 16.00 12.14
C THR A 558 23.95 14.69 11.39
N VAL A 559 23.64 14.68 10.10
CA VAL A 559 23.59 13.47 9.28
C VAL A 559 24.59 13.57 8.14
N SER A 560 25.34 12.50 7.87
CA SER A 560 26.14 12.33 6.65
C SER A 560 25.71 11.08 5.90
N PHE A 561 25.73 11.16 4.57
CA PHE A 561 25.40 10.08 3.65
C PHE A 561 26.63 9.69 2.85
N HIS A 562 26.90 8.39 2.76
CA HIS A 562 28.01 7.84 1.99
C HIS A 562 27.61 6.54 1.29
N LEU A 563 28.24 6.25 0.16
CA LEU A 563 28.10 4.97 -0.54
C LEU A 563 28.94 3.88 0.16
N LEU A 564 28.38 2.68 0.35
CA LEU A 564 29.16 1.50 0.74
C LEU A 564 29.97 1.01 -0.47
N GLY A 565 31.29 0.89 -0.29
CA GLY A 565 32.15 0.27 -1.29
C GLY A 565 31.89 -1.24 -1.43
N PRO A 566 32.27 -1.88 -2.55
CA PRO A 566 32.03 -3.31 -2.78
C PRO A 566 32.53 -4.23 -1.67
N ASP A 567 33.76 -4.01 -1.20
CA ASP A 567 34.36 -4.84 -0.14
C ASP A 567 33.67 -4.59 1.22
N GLU A 568 33.28 -3.35 1.52
CA GLU A 568 32.51 -3.03 2.72
C GLU A 568 31.13 -3.73 2.70
N ALA A 569 30.43 -3.68 1.56
CA ALA A 569 29.15 -4.35 1.38
C ALA A 569 29.26 -5.87 1.54
N CYS A 570 30.27 -6.51 0.93
CA CYS A 570 30.53 -7.94 1.08
C CYS A 570 30.83 -8.32 2.53
N ASN A 571 31.65 -7.53 3.22
CA ASN A 571 31.97 -7.75 4.63
C ASN A 571 30.72 -7.65 5.52
N LEU A 572 29.80 -6.73 5.23
CA LEU A 572 28.53 -6.63 5.93
C LEU A 572 27.63 -7.84 5.62
N LEU A 573 27.46 -8.22 4.36
CA LEU A 573 26.66 -9.39 3.97
C LEU A 573 27.15 -10.67 4.65
N ASN A 574 28.47 -10.89 4.70
CA ASN A 574 29.06 -12.02 5.43
C ASN A 574 28.73 -11.98 6.94
N GLN A 575 28.71 -10.79 7.55
CA GLN A 575 28.29 -10.62 8.95
C GLN A 575 26.80 -10.93 9.15
N PHE A 576 25.92 -10.50 8.23
CA PHE A 576 24.50 -10.87 8.25
C PHE A 576 24.35 -12.39 8.13
N SER A 577 24.96 -13.02 7.14
CA SER A 577 24.89 -14.47 6.92
C SER A 577 25.30 -15.30 8.13
N SER A 578 26.40 -14.93 8.80
CA SER A 578 26.86 -15.63 10.01
C SER A 578 25.87 -15.61 11.18
N ARG A 579 24.87 -14.72 11.15
CA ARG A 579 23.86 -14.55 12.19
C ARG A 579 22.50 -15.15 11.82
N VAL A 580 22.28 -15.53 10.55
CA VAL A 580 21.02 -16.12 10.04
C VAL A 580 20.53 -17.32 10.86
N PRO A 581 21.38 -18.29 11.27
CA PRO A 581 20.90 -19.45 12.04
C PRO A 581 20.23 -19.08 13.37
N LYS A 582 20.61 -17.95 13.96
CA LYS A 582 20.05 -17.46 15.23
C LYS A 582 18.76 -16.67 15.01
N THR A 583 18.67 -15.90 13.93
CA THR A 583 17.48 -15.09 13.61
C THR A 583 16.36 -15.91 12.97
N GLY A 584 16.68 -16.88 12.11
CA GLY A 584 15.68 -17.75 11.48
C GLY A 584 14.88 -18.58 12.48
N ARG A 585 15.51 -19.05 13.57
CA ARG A 585 14.78 -19.73 14.67
C ARG A 585 13.82 -18.80 15.39
N ALA A 586 14.21 -17.55 15.59
CA ALA A 586 13.38 -16.55 16.25
C ALA A 586 12.20 -16.14 15.35
N ALA A 587 12.44 -15.96 14.04
CA ALA A 587 11.41 -15.69 13.03
C ALA A 587 10.37 -16.82 12.93
N ASN A 588 10.81 -18.07 12.82
CA ASN A 588 9.91 -19.22 12.73
C ASN A 588 9.05 -19.35 13.99
N LYS A 589 9.64 -19.13 15.17
CA LYS A 589 8.90 -19.10 16.45
C LYS A 589 7.88 -17.96 16.50
N ALA A 590 8.24 -16.79 15.96
CA ALA A 590 7.34 -15.65 15.87
C ALA A 590 6.13 -15.97 15.00
N ILE A 591 6.34 -16.62 13.86
CA ILE A 591 5.31 -16.91 12.85
C ILE A 591 4.40 -18.06 13.30
N SER A 592 4.95 -19.15 13.86
CA SER A 592 4.20 -20.36 14.24
C SER A 592 3.26 -20.20 15.45
N GLY A 593 3.41 -19.13 16.25
CA GLY A 593 2.52 -18.83 17.37
C GLY A 593 2.56 -19.84 18.54
N GLU A 594 3.59 -20.68 18.62
CA GLU A 594 3.64 -21.85 19.53
C GLU A 594 3.58 -21.52 21.05
N ASP A 595 3.78 -20.27 21.47
CA ASP A 595 3.66 -19.89 22.90
C ASP A 595 2.27 -19.32 23.30
N GLY A 596 1.35 -19.12 22.35
CA GLY A 596 0.05 -18.49 22.63
C GLY A 596 -1.03 -19.42 23.21
N ALA A 597 -0.87 -20.74 23.10
CA ALA A 597 -1.92 -21.70 23.46
C ALA A 597 -1.80 -22.27 24.88
N GLN A 598 -0.66 -22.13 25.57
CA GLN A 598 -0.46 -22.73 26.90
C GLN A 598 -0.50 -21.74 28.08
N SER A 599 -0.55 -20.42 27.83
CA SER A 599 -0.53 -19.40 28.91
C SER A 599 -1.91 -18.78 29.24
N LYS A 600 -3.01 -19.20 28.59
CA LYS A 600 -4.38 -18.72 28.91
C LYS A 600 -5.25 -19.74 29.65
N LEU A 601 -4.63 -20.78 30.22
CA LEU A 601 -5.28 -21.73 31.14
C LEU A 601 -4.41 -21.88 32.39
N SER A 602 -4.29 -20.81 33.18
CA SER A 602 -3.95 -20.85 34.60
C SER A 602 -4.46 -19.62 35.31
#